data_AF-A0A5M5BS76-F1
#
_entry.id   AF-A0A5M5BS76-F1
#
_cell.length_a   1.000
_cell.length_b   1.000
_cell.length_c   1.000
_cell.angle_alpha   90.00
_cell.angle_beta   90.00
_cell.angle_gamma   90.00
#
_symmetry.space_group_name_H-M   'P 1'
#
loop_
_entity.id
_entity.type
_entity.pdbx_description
1 polymer ?
#
loop_
_entity_poly.entity_id
_entity_poly.type
_entity_poly.pdbx_seq_one_letter_code
_entity_poly.pdbx_strand_id
1 'polypeptide(L)' 'MKKLFLIRFSVAAFFCLLCVLPALAANIKIKGAVKDKLSKEPLIGATIRLLGTQAGAVTDMEG' A
#
# COMPACT_ATOMS: atom_id res chain seq x y z
N MET A 1 41.06 -8.07 -11.60
CA MET A 1 40.25 -8.05 -10.36
C MET A 1 39.32 -6.84 -10.22
N LYS A 2 39.75 -5.61 -10.54
CA LYS A 2 38.93 -4.39 -10.39
C LYS A 2 37.64 -4.37 -11.24
N LYS A 3 37.68 -4.88 -12.49
CA LYS A 3 36.51 -4.94 -13.39
C LYS A 3 35.42 -5.89 -12.89
N LEU A 4 35.79 -7.04 -12.32
CA LEU A 4 34.82 -8.00 -11.77
C LEU A 4 34.13 -7.43 -10.53
N PHE A 5 34.88 -6.72 -9.68
CA PHE A 5 34.32 -6.04 -8.51
C PHE A 5 33.33 -4.92 -8.91
N LEU A 6 33.68 -4.11 -9.92
CA LEU A 6 32.80 -3.06 -10.45
C LEU A 6 31.50 -3.63 -11.03
N ILE A 7 31.57 -4.76 -11.74
CA ILE A 7 30.38 -5.44 -12.27
C ILE A 7 29.49 -5.96 -11.12
N ARG A 8 30.08 -6.57 -10.09
CA ARG A 8 29.33 -7.07 -8.92
C ARG A 8 28.62 -5.93 -8.18
N PHE A 9 29.29 -4.79 -8.03
CA PHE A 9 28.71 -3.60 -7.42
C PHE A 9 27.59 -3.00 -8.27
N SER A 10 27.79 -2.91 -9.59
CA SER A 10 26.78 -2.41 -10.53
C SER A 10 25.52 -3.28 -10.55
N VAL A 11 25.67 -4.61 -10.53
CA VAL A 11 24.54 -5.55 -10.47
C VAL A 11 23.79 -5.41 -9.14
N ALA A 12 24.50 -5.27 -8.02
CA ALA A 12 23.87 -5.05 -6.72
C ALA A 12 23.09 -3.71 -6.68
N ALA A 13 23.69 -2.63 -7.17
CA ALA A 13 23.03 -1.33 -7.24
C ALA A 13 21.78 -1.35 -8.13
N PHE A 14 21.85 -2.03 -9.28
CA PHE A 14 20.70 -2.20 -10.18
C PHE A 14 19.58 -3.01 -9.52
N PHE A 15 19.92 -4.09 -8.82
CA PHE A 15 18.93 -4.89 -8.09
C PHE A 15 18.27 -4.09 -6.96
N CYS A 16 19.04 -3.34 -6.18
CA CYS A 16 18.51 -2.43 -5.16
C CYS A 16 17.55 -1.40 -5.75
N LEU A 17 17.88 -0.84 -6.93
CA LEU A 17 17.03 0.11 -7.63
C LEU A 17 15.72 -0.53 -8.12
N LEU A 18 15.76 -1.77 -8.60
CA LEU A 18 14.55 -2.50 -8.98
C LEU A 18 13.63 -2.78 -7.77
N CYS A 19 14.19 -3.00 -6.58
CA CYS A 19 13.42 -3.26 -5.36
C CYS A 19 12.66 -2.04 -4.81
N VAL A 20 13.06 -0.80 -5.12
CA VAL A 20 12.35 0.40 -4.66
C VAL A 20 11.15 0.80 -5.53
N LEU A 21 11.07 0.33 -6.78
CA LEU A 21 9.96 0.65 -7.69
C LEU A 21 8.59 0.12 -7.18
N PRO A 22 8.47 -1.12 -6.67
CA PRO A 22 7.21 -1.63 -6.12
C PRO A 22 6.76 -0.87 -4.87
N ALA A 23 7.70 -0.44 -4.02
CA ALA A 23 7.40 0.31 -2.80
C ALA A 23 6.78 1.68 -3.10
N LEU A 24 7.17 2.31 -4.20
CA LEU A 24 6.63 3.60 -4.61
C LEU A 24 5.21 3.47 -5.21
N ALA A 25 4.91 2.37 -5.90
CA ALA A 25 3.59 2.11 -6.51
C ALA A 25 2.51 1.72 -5.50
N ALA A 26 2.88 1.27 -4.30
CA ALA A 26 1.94 0.79 -3.27
C ALA A 26 1.18 1.92 -2.52
N ASN A 27 1.46 3.20 -2.79
CA ASN A 27 0.89 4.32 -2.04
C ASN A 27 -0.44 4.84 -2.62
N ILE A 28 -1.41 3.97 -2.89
CA ILE A 28 -2.78 4.42 -3.22
C ILE A 28 -3.58 4.50 -1.92
N LYS A 29 -3.75 5.72 -1.40
CA LYS A 29 -4.55 5.98 -0.19
C LYS A 29 -6.02 6.18 -0.55
N ILE A 30 -6.85 5.18 -0.30
CA ILE A 30 -8.31 5.25 -0.47
C ILE A 30 -8.92 5.79 0.81
N LYS A 31 -9.76 6.82 0.69
CA LYS A 31 -10.51 7.42 1.80
C LYS A 31 -11.99 7.42 1.44
N GLY A 32 -12.84 7.23 2.45
CA GLY A 32 -14.29 7.25 2.33
C GLY A 32 -14.92 7.18 3.71
N ALA A 33 -16.25 7.25 3.76
CA ALA A 33 -17.01 7.04 4.97
C ALA A 33 -18.10 5.99 4.73
N VAL A 34 -18.29 5.09 5.68
CA VAL A 34 -19.33 4.07 5.70
C VAL A 34 -20.48 4.61 6.53
N LYS A 35 -21.63 4.78 5.90
CA LYS A 35 -22.84 5.33 6.54
C LYS A 35 -24.02 4.40 6.35
N ASP A 36 -24.91 4.39 7.34
CA ASP A 36 -26.19 3.72 7.20
C ASP A 36 -27.06 4.40 6.14
N LYS A 37 -27.80 3.60 5.37
CA LYS A 37 -28.59 4.08 4.24
C LYS A 37 -29.81 4.90 4.66
N LEU A 38 -30.40 4.57 5.81
CA LEU A 38 -31.64 5.16 6.30
C LEU A 38 -31.36 6.32 7.25
N SER A 39 -30.47 6.14 8.22
CA SER A 39 -30.16 7.17 9.22
C SER A 39 -29.09 8.16 8.78
N LYS A 40 -28.29 7.83 7.73
CA LYS A 40 -27.10 8.58 7.31
C LYS A 40 -26.03 8.71 8.39
N GLU A 41 -26.15 7.94 9.47
CA GLU A 41 -25.18 7.93 10.57
C GLU A 41 -23.93 7.13 10.16
N PRO A 42 -22.73 7.55 10.62
CA PRO A 42 -21.51 6.82 10.39
C PRO A 42 -21.52 5.48 11.12
N LEU A 43 -21.12 4.42 10.41
CA LEU A 43 -20.99 3.09 10.97
C LEU A 43 -19.57 2.92 11.50
N ILE A 44 -19.42 3.01 12.81
CA ILE A 44 -18.15 2.89 13.54
C ILE A 44 -17.79 1.41 13.71
N GLY A 45 -16.52 1.04 13.52
CA GLY A 45 -16.04 -0.33 13.72
C GLY A 45 -16.41 -1.32 12.61
N ALA A 46 -16.94 -0.83 11.48
CA ALA A 46 -17.22 -1.65 10.31
C ALA A 46 -15.91 -2.09 9.66
N THR A 47 -15.76 -3.40 9.44
CA THR A 47 -14.61 -3.96 8.74
C THR A 47 -14.82 -3.88 7.24
N ILE A 48 -13.93 -3.18 6.55
CA ILE A 48 -13.94 -3.00 5.11
C ILE A 48 -12.79 -3.80 4.51
N ARG A 49 -13.06 -4.55 3.45
CA ARG A 49 -12.04 -5.24 2.66
C ARG A 49 -12.05 -4.72 1.24
N LEU A 50 -10.89 -4.30 0.73
CA LEU A 50 -10.78 -3.90 -0.66
C LEU A 50 -10.60 -5.15 -1.53
N LEU A 51 -11.63 -5.50 -2.29
CA LEU A 51 -11.61 -6.65 -3.20
C LEU A 51 -10.46 -6.53 -4.20
N GLY A 52 -9.81 -7.67 -4.50
CA GLY A 52 -8.60 -7.70 -5.33
C GLY A 52 -7.31 -7.31 -4.61
N THR A 53 -7.38 -6.94 -3.33
CA THR A 53 -6.20 -6.67 -2.49
C THR A 53 -6.25 -7.49 -1.19
N GLN A 54 -5.12 -7.51 -0.47
CA GLN A 54 -5.07 -7.99 0.91
C GLN A 54 -5.31 -6.86 1.93
N ALA A 55 -5.66 -5.64 1.47
CA ALA A 55 -5.89 -4.51 2.34
C ALA A 55 -7.29 -4.59 2.99
N GLY A 56 -7.33 -4.41 4.30
CA GLY A 56 -8.54 -4.23 5.09
C GLY A 56 -8.37 -3.04 6.02
N ALA A 57 -9.49 -2.40 6.36
CA ALA A 57 -9.53 -1.29 7.29
C ALA A 57 -10.74 -1.44 8.21
N VAL A 58 -10.70 -0.75 9.35
CA VAL A 58 -11.83 -0.63 10.26
C VAL A 58 -12.19 0.86 10.31
N THR A 59 -13.48 1.17 10.20
CA THR A 59 -13.97 2.55 10.25
C THR A 59 -13.76 3.18 11.61
N ASP A 60 -13.47 4.48 11.62
CA ASP A 60 -13.19 5.24 12.83
C ASP A 60 -14.48 5.88 13.39
N MET A 61 -14.34 6.85 14.29
CA MET A 61 -15.50 7.50 14.93
C MET A 61 -16.30 8.39 13.96
N GLU A 62 -15.74 8.75 12.81
CA GLU A 62 -16.41 9.50 11.75
C GLU A 62 -17.01 8.60 10.65
N GLY A 63 -16.83 7.29 10.77
CA GLY A 63 -17.28 6.26 9.83
C GLY A 63 -16.20 5.89 8.83
#